data_AF-A0A2M8ENB3-F1
#
_entry.id   AF-A0A2M8ENB3-F1
#
_cell.length_a   1.000
_cell.length_b   1.000
_cell.length_c   1.000
_cell.angle_alpha   90.00
_cell.angle_beta   90.00
_cell.angle_gamma   90.00
#
_symmetry.space_group_name_H-M   'P 1'
#
loop_
_entity.id
_entity.type
_entity.pdbx_description
1 polymer ?
#
loop_
_entity_poly.entity_id
_entity_poly.type
_entity_poly.pdbx_seq_one_letter_code
_entity_poly.pdbx_strand_id
1 'polypeptide(L)'
;KITNNTEADEYDLLANLGFGENLHSRKERTDAVLNREQEFLKSLNDEQQKIVNGLLLKYQENGVTEITKANVFDVYPMPGFMYSQKTFGNPQALRQNVDRLQEKIYAN
;
A
#
# COMPACT_ATOMS: atom_id res chain seq x y z
N LYS A 1 3.77 3.40 28.99
CA LYS A 1 3.86 2.03 28.45
C LYS A 1 3.12 2.06 27.13
N ILE A 2 3.84 2.36 26.04
CA ILE A 2 3.25 2.44 24.70
C ILE A 2 2.85 1.01 24.35
N THR A 3 1.56 0.76 24.22
CA THR A 3 1.00 -0.57 24.02
C THR A 3 1.36 -1.06 22.61
N ASN A 4 2.01 -2.22 22.54
CA ASN A 4 2.57 -2.88 21.36
C ASN A 4 1.56 -3.30 20.26
N ASN A 5 0.46 -2.57 20.05
CA ASN A 5 -0.49 -2.87 18.97
C ASN A 5 -1.44 -1.69 18.76
N THR A 6 -0.95 -0.63 18.12
CA THR A 6 -1.87 0.24 17.40
C THR A 6 -2.01 -0.35 16.01
N GLU A 7 -3.17 -0.92 15.72
CA GLU A 7 -3.51 -1.44 14.38
C GLU A 7 -3.42 -0.35 13.31
N ALA A 8 -3.37 0.92 13.70
CA ALA A 8 -3.16 2.09 12.86
C ALA A 8 -1.74 2.20 12.32
N ASP A 9 -1.61 2.78 11.12
CA ASP A 9 -0.33 3.15 10.53
C ASP A 9 0.29 4.37 11.23
N GLU A 10 1.62 4.55 11.11
CA GLU A 10 2.31 5.73 11.65
C GLU A 10 1.73 7.05 11.13
N TYR A 11 1.30 7.09 9.86
CA TYR A 11 0.63 8.25 9.29
C TYR A 11 -0.67 8.58 10.04
N ASP A 12 -1.52 7.58 10.27
CA ASP A 12 -2.80 7.75 10.97
C ASP A 12 -2.58 8.21 12.42
N LEU A 13 -1.55 7.68 13.10
CA LEU A 13 -1.17 8.11 14.45
C LEU A 13 -0.76 9.58 14.48
N LEU A 14 0.06 10.02 13.53
CA LEU A 14 0.50 11.41 13.41
C LEU A 14 -0.66 12.34 13.06
N ALA A 15 -1.55 11.92 12.16
CA ALA A 15 -2.73 12.69 11.78
C ALA A 15 -3.69 12.87 12.97
N ASN A 16 -3.94 11.81 13.73
CA ASN A 16 -4.74 11.90 14.96
C ASN A 16 -4.08 12.80 16.01
N LEU A 17 -2.76 12.65 16.24
CA LEU A 17 -2.05 13.43 17.24
C LEU A 17 -1.98 14.93 16.88
N GLY A 18 -1.73 15.24 15.60
CA GLY A 18 -1.54 16.61 15.12
C GLY A 18 -2.84 17.35 14.84
N PHE A 19 -3.89 16.63 14.42
CA PHE A 19 -5.11 17.23 13.85
C PHE A 19 -6.41 16.64 14.40
N GLY A 20 -6.36 15.62 15.26
CA GLY A 20 -7.55 15.00 15.85
C GLY A 20 -8.36 14.14 14.88
N GLU A 21 -7.78 13.71 13.76
CA GLU A 21 -8.45 12.84 12.79
C GLU A 21 -8.80 11.47 13.38
N ASN A 22 -9.79 10.78 12.79
CA ASN A 22 -10.14 9.42 13.21
C ASN A 22 -8.99 8.45 12.93
N LEU A 23 -8.72 7.55 13.88
CA LEU A 23 -7.75 6.47 13.66
C LEU A 23 -8.38 5.37 12.81
N HIS A 24 -7.67 5.00 11.76
CA HIS A 24 -7.97 3.83 10.95
C HIS A 24 -6.87 2.79 11.14
N SER A 25 -7.24 1.52 11.24
CA SER A 25 -6.30 0.43 11.16
C SER A 25 -5.78 0.25 9.74
N ARG A 26 -4.58 -0.32 9.60
CA ARG A 26 -4.01 -0.71 8.32
C ARG A 26 -4.94 -1.67 7.56
N LYS A 27 -5.64 -2.55 8.29
CA LYS A 27 -6.66 -3.43 7.70
C LYS A 27 -7.85 -2.64 7.15
N GLU A 28 -8.42 -1.70 7.90
CA GLU A 28 -9.52 -0.86 7.41
C GLU A 28 -9.11 -0.07 6.16
N ARG A 29 -7.90 0.47 6.15
CA ARG A 29 -7.32 1.17 4.98
C ARG A 29 -7.20 0.24 3.76
N THR A 30 -6.70 -0.98 3.94
CA THR A 30 -6.64 -1.98 2.86
C THR A 30 -8.03 -2.37 2.37
N ASP A 31 -8.96 -2.68 3.29
CA ASP A 31 -10.34 -3.05 2.95
C ASP A 31 -11.05 -1.89 2.21
N ALA A 32 -10.79 -0.64 2.59
CA ALA A 32 -11.32 0.54 1.91
C ALA A 32 -10.83 0.64 0.46
N VAL A 33 -9.53 0.40 0.18
CA VAL A 33 -9.01 0.33 -1.19
C VAL A 33 -9.72 -0.76 -1.97
N LEU A 34 -9.81 -1.97 -1.40
CA LEU A 34 -10.44 -3.11 -2.04
C LEU A 34 -11.93 -2.87 -2.33
N ASN A 35 -12.63 -2.07 -1.53
CA ASN A 35 -14.07 -1.83 -1.72
C ASN A 35 -14.34 -0.60 -2.60
N ARG A 36 -13.60 0.50 -2.41
CA ARG A 36 -13.86 1.80 -3.04
C ARG A 36 -13.16 1.96 -4.38
N GLU A 37 -11.94 1.44 -4.53
CA GLU A 37 -11.05 1.76 -5.66
C GLU A 37 -11.13 0.72 -6.78
N GLN A 38 -12.34 0.22 -7.02
CA GLN A 38 -12.62 -0.83 -8.01
C GLN A 38 -12.21 -0.43 -9.43
N GLU A 39 -12.37 0.83 -9.81
CA GLU A 39 -11.95 1.32 -11.13
C GLU A 39 -10.43 1.25 -11.31
N PHE A 40 -9.67 1.65 -10.28
CA PHE A 40 -8.22 1.53 -10.28
C PHE A 40 -7.80 0.06 -10.38
N LEU A 41 -8.37 -0.81 -9.55
CA LEU A 41 -8.03 -2.24 -9.54
C LEU A 41 -8.37 -2.93 -10.88
N LYS A 42 -9.50 -2.60 -11.50
CA LYS A 42 -9.91 -3.14 -12.80
C LYS A 42 -9.09 -2.60 -13.97
N SER A 43 -8.42 -1.46 -13.82
CA SER A 43 -7.49 -0.94 -14.84
C SER A 43 -6.19 -1.74 -14.94
N LEU A 44 -5.89 -2.54 -13.90
CA LEU A 44 -4.69 -3.36 -13.82
C LEU A 44 -4.94 -4.74 -14.44
N ASN A 45 -3.95 -5.26 -15.16
CA ASN A 45 -3.97 -6.65 -15.60
C ASN A 45 -3.68 -7.63 -14.45
N ASP A 46 -3.85 -8.93 -14.69
CA ASP A 46 -3.72 -9.97 -13.66
C ASP A 46 -2.36 -9.96 -12.94
N GLU A 47 -1.26 -9.71 -13.65
CA GLU A 47 0.07 -9.64 -13.03
C GLU A 47 0.24 -8.38 -12.18
N GLN A 48 -0.27 -7.24 -12.67
CA GLN A 48 -0.25 -5.97 -11.94
C GLN A 48 -1.12 -6.03 -10.68
N GLN A 49 -2.29 -6.68 -10.74
CA GLN A 49 -3.14 -6.90 -9.58
C GLN A 49 -2.45 -7.76 -8.52
N LYS A 50 -1.72 -8.81 -8.91
CA LYS A 50 -0.93 -9.62 -7.96
C LYS A 50 0.09 -8.78 -7.20
N ILE A 51 0.79 -7.89 -7.91
CA ILE A 51 1.77 -6.99 -7.29
C ILE A 51 1.08 -6.01 -6.33
N VAL A 52 -0.01 -5.37 -6.77
CA VAL A 52 -0.77 -4.41 -5.94
C VAL A 52 -1.35 -5.09 -4.69
N ASN A 53 -1.94 -6.28 -4.83
CA ASN A 53 -2.45 -7.05 -3.69
C ASN A 53 -1.33 -7.46 -2.73
N GLY A 54 -0.15 -7.84 -3.24
CA GLY A 54 1.02 -8.09 -2.41
C GLY A 54 1.47 -6.85 -1.62
N LEU A 55 1.37 -5.65 -2.23
CA LEU A 55 1.76 -4.40 -1.59
C LEU A 55 0.77 -4.05 -0.49
N LEU A 56 -0.53 -4.23 -0.72
CA LEU A 56 -1.58 -4.07 0.27
C LEU A 56 -1.41 -5.04 1.46
N LEU A 57 -1.00 -6.29 1.20
CA LEU A 57 -0.66 -7.25 2.25
C LEU A 57 0.52 -6.77 3.10
N LYS A 58 1.61 -6.30 2.46
CA LYS A 58 2.78 -5.75 3.16
C LYS A 58 2.45 -4.52 3.99
N TYR A 59 1.66 -3.62 3.42
CA TYR A 59 1.13 -2.46 4.12
C TYR A 59 0.31 -2.88 5.33
N GLN A 60 -0.59 -3.85 5.21
CA GLN A 60 -1.41 -4.31 6.32
C GLN A 60 -0.57 -4.85 7.49
N GLU A 61 0.49 -5.59 7.18
CA GLU A 61 1.39 -6.20 8.17
C GLU A 61 2.27 -5.16 8.89
N ASN A 62 2.84 -4.20 8.15
CA ASN A 62 3.98 -3.41 8.64
C ASN A 62 3.86 -1.90 8.41
N GLY A 63 2.79 -1.43 7.76
CA GLY A 63 2.55 -0.03 7.48
C GLY A 63 3.25 0.51 6.23
N VAL A 64 3.15 1.82 6.06
CA VAL A 64 3.55 2.54 4.83
C VAL A 64 5.04 2.49 4.54
N THR A 65 5.88 2.29 5.56
CA THR A 65 7.33 2.21 5.41
C THR A 65 7.78 1.01 4.57
N GLU A 66 6.96 -0.04 4.49
CA GLU A 66 7.27 -1.22 3.67
C GLU A 66 6.94 -1.02 2.19
N ILE A 67 6.04 -0.11 1.81
CA ILE A 67 5.62 0.05 0.41
C ILE A 67 6.27 1.25 -0.30
N THR A 68 7.03 2.07 0.43
CA THR A 68 7.65 3.31 -0.06
C THR A 68 9.07 3.14 -0.60
N LYS A 69 9.66 1.95 -0.48
CA LYS A 69 11.06 1.67 -0.85
C LYS A 69 11.17 0.70 -2.02
N ALA A 70 12.21 0.84 -2.85
CA ALA A 70 12.41 -0.01 -4.01
C ALA A 70 12.62 -1.50 -3.67
N ASN A 71 13.17 -1.82 -2.48
CA ASN A 71 13.39 -3.19 -2.03
C ASN A 71 12.10 -3.92 -1.60
N VAL A 72 10.95 -3.24 -1.57
CA VAL A 72 9.64 -3.88 -1.29
C VAL A 72 9.36 -5.04 -2.25
N PHE A 73 9.90 -4.99 -3.46
CA PHE A 73 9.65 -6.01 -4.47
C PHE A 73 10.55 -7.24 -4.31
N ASP A 74 11.56 -7.22 -3.44
CA ASP A 74 12.53 -8.30 -3.28
C ASP A 74 12.18 -9.26 -2.11
N VAL A 75 10.98 -9.12 -1.55
CA VAL A 75 10.48 -9.94 -0.44
C VAL A 75 9.27 -10.77 -0.85
N TYR A 76 9.20 -12.03 -0.43
CA TYR A 76 8.04 -12.89 -0.70
C TYR A 76 6.72 -12.24 -0.21
N PRO A 77 5.61 -12.33 -0.97
CA PRO A 77 5.41 -13.04 -2.25
C PRO A 77 5.73 -12.22 -3.51
N MET A 78 6.50 -11.14 -3.41
CA MET A 78 6.81 -10.31 -4.56
C MET A 78 7.73 -11.04 -5.55
N PRO A 79 7.47 -10.86 -6.85
CA PRO A 79 8.25 -11.51 -7.90
C PRO A 79 9.62 -10.85 -8.18
N GLY A 80 10.05 -9.86 -7.40
CA GLY A 80 11.30 -9.11 -7.60
C GLY A 80 11.10 -7.76 -8.28
N PHE A 81 11.98 -6.79 -8.02
CA PHE A 81 11.90 -5.45 -8.62
C PHE A 81 11.93 -5.48 -10.15
N MET A 82 12.84 -6.26 -10.75
CA MET A 82 12.96 -6.35 -12.21
C MET A 82 11.73 -6.94 -12.89
N TYR A 83 11.07 -7.92 -12.26
CA TYR A 83 9.82 -8.47 -12.79
C TYR A 83 8.72 -7.41 -12.71
N SER A 84 8.55 -6.77 -11.55
CA SER A 84 7.54 -5.72 -11.38
C SER A 84 7.73 -4.57 -12.37
N GLN A 85 8.97 -4.14 -12.64
CA GLN A 85 9.25 -3.13 -13.65
C GLN A 85 8.79 -3.54 -15.05
N LYS A 86 9.01 -4.79 -15.45
CA LYS A 86 8.56 -5.31 -16.74
C LYS A 86 7.04 -5.39 -16.83
N THR A 87 6.39 -5.85 -15.76
CA THR A 87 4.92 -5.94 -15.67
C THR A 87 4.24 -4.56 -15.77
N PHE A 88 4.90 -3.50 -15.28
CA PHE A 88 4.44 -2.11 -15.43
C PHE A 88 5.07 -1.38 -16.62
N GLY A 89 5.87 -2.06 -17.44
CA GLY A 89 6.52 -1.56 -18.64
C GLY A 89 7.87 -0.88 -18.40
N ASN A 90 7.97 -0.01 -17.38
CA ASN A 90 9.24 0.64 -17.02
C ASN A 90 9.28 1.05 -15.53
N PRO A 91 10.47 1.42 -14.99
CA PRO A 91 10.63 1.80 -13.59
C PRO A 91 9.79 3.00 -13.15
N GLN A 92 9.57 3.97 -14.03
CA GLN A 92 8.79 5.17 -13.73
C GLN A 92 7.30 4.83 -13.62
N ALA A 93 6.78 4.02 -14.53
CA ALA A 93 5.40 3.55 -14.50
C ALA A 93 5.11 2.69 -13.27
N LEU A 94 6.07 1.84 -12.86
CA LEU A 94 5.97 1.10 -11.59
C LEU A 94 5.85 2.08 -10.40
N ARG A 95 6.76 3.06 -10.30
CA ARG A 95 6.73 4.06 -9.22
C ARG A 95 5.40 4.83 -9.20
N GLN A 96 4.93 5.30 -10.34
CA GLN A 96 3.65 6.01 -10.43
C GLN A 96 2.46 5.17 -9.96
N ASN A 97 2.47 3.85 -10.20
CA ASN A 97 1.41 2.97 -9.70
C ASN A 97 1.52 2.73 -8.19
N VAL A 98 2.73 2.66 -7.64
CA VAL A 98 2.94 2.61 -6.18
C VAL A 98 2.47 3.91 -5.52
N ASP A 99 2.81 5.07 -6.09
CA ASP A 99 2.39 6.37 -5.57
C ASP A 99 0.85 6.48 -5.59
N ARG A 100 0.21 6.09 -6.70
CA ARG A 100 -1.26 6.03 -6.80
C ARG A 100 -1.86 5.09 -5.77
N LEU A 101 -1.27 3.91 -5.55
CA LEU A 101 -1.73 2.98 -4.52
C LEU A 101 -1.67 3.62 -3.13
N GLN A 102 -0.57 4.32 -2.80
CA GLN A 102 -0.43 5.02 -1.54
C GLN A 102 -1.49 6.13 -1.38
N GLU A 103 -1.72 6.93 -2.42
CA GLU A 103 -2.80 7.92 -2.43
C GLU A 103 -4.17 7.26 -2.18
N LYS A 104 -4.41 6.08 -2.77
CA LYS A 104 -5.66 5.34 -2.57
C LYS A 104 -5.84 4.78 -1.17
N ILE A 105 -4.76 4.34 -0.53
CA ILE A 105 -4.75 3.88 0.87
C ILE A 105 -5.24 5.01 1.79
N TYR A 106 -4.76 6.24 1.58
CA TYR A 106 -5.07 7.38 2.45
C TYR A 106 -6.18 8.31 1.95
N ALA A 107 -6.76 8.05 0.77
CA ALA A 107 -7.99 8.69 0.37
C ALA A 107 -9.07 8.28 1.40
N ASN A 108 -9.66 9.26 2.07
CA ASN A 108 -10.61 9.07 3.18
C ASN A 108 -11.79 8.18 2.79
#